data_AF-A0A1V4S5R0-F1
#
_entry.id   AF-A0A1V4S5R0-F1
#
_cell.length_a   1.000
_cell.length_b   1.000
_cell.length_c   1.000
_cell.angle_alpha   90.00
_cell.angle_beta   90.00
_cell.angle_gamma   90.00
#
_symmetry.space_group_name_H-M   'P 1'
#
loop_
_entity.id
_entity.type
_entity.pdbx_description
1 polymer ?
#
loop_
_entity_poly.entity_id
_entity_poly.type
_entity_poly.pdbx_seq_one_letter_code
_entity_poly.pdbx_strand_id
1 'polypeptide(L)' 'MITSKTADIPTGKILGVHMIGPHATDLIGEGALAIKMGCTVKELTETIHAHPTLAEIML' A
#
# COMPACT_ATOMS: atom_id res chain seq x y z
N MET A 1 -10.58 -3.26 -8.45
CA MET A 1 -9.81 -3.61 -7.25
C MET A 1 -10.03 -2.50 -6.24
N ILE A 2 -10.19 -2.81 -4.95
CA ILE A 2 -10.44 -1.82 -3.87
C ILE A 2 -9.33 -2.00 -2.84
N THR A 3 -8.66 -0.92 -2.48
CA THR A 3 -7.55 -0.91 -1.51
C THR A 3 -7.86 0.08 -0.39
N SER A 4 -7.82 -0.36 0.87
CA SER A 4 -7.94 0.53 2.04
C SER A 4 -6.66 0.50 2.86
N LYS A 5 -6.11 1.67 3.18
CA LYS A 5 -4.90 1.83 3.99
C LYS A 5 -5.29 2.43 5.35
N THR A 6 -4.91 1.78 6.44
CA THR A 6 -5.12 2.30 7.80
C THR A 6 -3.79 2.81 8.33
N ALA A 7 -3.77 4.03 8.85
CA ALA A 7 -2.56 4.66 9.36
C ALA A 7 -2.74 5.17 10.78
N ASP A 8 -1.63 5.19 11.51
CA ASP A 8 -1.55 5.80 12.83
C ASP A 8 -1.65 7.32 12.72
N ILE A 9 -2.49 7.93 13.55
CA ILE A 9 -2.81 9.36 13.47
C ILE A 9 -1.60 10.26 13.79
N PRO A 10 -0.84 10.03 14.88
CA PRO A 10 0.30 10.88 15.21
C PRO A 10 1.50 10.68 14.29
N THR A 11 1.75 9.48 13.76
CA THR A 11 2.97 9.18 13.00
C THR A 11 2.77 9.01 11.49
N GLY A 12 1.53 8.79 11.03
CA GLY A 12 1.22 8.50 9.63
C GLY A 12 1.68 7.11 9.15
N LYS A 13 2.21 6.26 10.06
CA LYS A 13 2.69 4.92 9.75
C LYS A 13 1.55 3.99 9.36
N ILE A 14 1.78 3.14 8.37
CA ILE A 14 0.78 2.16 7.93
C ILE A 14 0.63 1.08 9.01
N LEU A 15 -0.60 0.92 9.50
CA LEU A 15 -1.01 -0.12 10.44
C LEU A 15 -1.59 -1.34 9.73
N GLY A 16 -2.21 -1.13 8.57
CA GLY A 16 -2.85 -2.21 7.82
C GLY A 16 -3.19 -1.82 6.38
N VAL A 17 -3.24 -2.82 5.52
CA VAL A 17 -3.68 -2.72 4.13
C VAL A 17 -4.70 -3.82 3.87
N HIS A 18 -5.85 -3.46 3.31
CA HIS A 18 -6.84 -4.43 2.82
C HIS A 18 -7.01 -4.27 1.33
N MET A 19 -7.12 -5.39 0.63
CA MET A 19 -7.34 -5.41 -0.82
C MET A 19 -8.41 -6.42 -1.21
N ILE A 20 -9.26 -6.03 -2.16
CA ILE A 20 -10.28 -6.89 -2.76
C ILE A 20 -10.20 -6.73 -4.28
N GLY A 21 -9.96 -7.84 -4.99
CA GLY A 21 -9.94 -7.87 -6.45
C GLY A 21 -8.97 -8.90 -7.03
N PRO A 22 -8.91 -9.00 -8.37
CA PRO A 22 -7.92 -9.85 -9.04
C PRO A 22 -6.50 -9.39 -8.70
N HIS A 23 -5.56 -10.34 -8.59
CA HIS A 23 -4.15 -10.09 -8.24
C HIS A 23 -3.91 -9.43 -6.87
N ALA A 24 -4.87 -9.43 -5.96
CA ALA A 24 -4.69 -8.92 -4.60
C ALA A 24 -3.55 -9.62 -3.84
N THR A 25 -3.37 -10.92 -4.06
CA THR A 25 -2.28 -11.71 -3.46
C THR A 25 -0.90 -11.28 -3.96
N ASP A 26 -0.81 -10.78 -5.20
CA ASP A 26 0.47 -10.31 -5.76
C ASP A 26 0.83 -8.93 -5.21
N LEU A 27 -0.17 -8.05 -5.03
CA LEU A 27 0.04 -6.68 -4.54
C LEU A 27 0.14 -6.58 -3.01
N ILE A 28 -0.43 -7.51 -2.24
CA ILE A 28 -0.39 -7.45 -0.76
C ILE A 28 1.03 -7.55 -0.21
N GLY A 29 1.96 -8.11 -0.98
CA GLY A 29 3.38 -8.15 -0.63
C GLY A 29 3.98 -6.75 -0.44
N GLU A 30 3.60 -5.77 -1.26
CA GLU A 30 4.04 -4.38 -1.14
C GLU A 30 3.54 -3.76 0.17
N GLY A 31 2.26 -3.96 0.49
CA GLY A 31 1.67 -3.50 1.76
C GLY A 31 2.32 -4.16 2.99
N ALA A 32 2.62 -5.45 2.91
CA ALA A 32 3.31 -6.16 3.98
C ALA A 32 4.75 -5.65 4.19
N LEU A 33 5.46 -5.35 3.10
CA LEU A 33 6.79 -4.75 3.16
C LEU A 33 6.74 -3.34 3.77
N ALA A 34 5.77 -2.51 3.36
CA ALA A 34 5.60 -1.16 3.88
C ALA A 34 5.32 -1.15 5.40
N ILE A 35 4.47 -2.05 5.88
CA ILE A 35 4.22 -2.24 7.32
C ILE A 35 5.49 -2.69 8.04
N LYS A 36 6.23 -3.66 7.49
CA LYS A 36 7.48 -4.17 8.08
C LYS A 36 8.57 -3.10 8.17
N MET A 37 8.67 -2.22 7.19
CA MET A 37 9.59 -1.08 7.20
C MET A 37 9.10 0.08 8.07
N GLY A 38 7.84 0.04 8.52
CA GLY A 38 7.22 1.13 9.27
C GLY A 38 7.04 2.39 8.42
N CYS A 39 6.85 2.22 7.11
CA CYS A 39 6.63 3.32 6.17
C CYS A 39 5.33 4.06 6.48
N THR A 40 5.32 5.34 6.17
CA THR A 40 4.13 6.18 6.19
C THR A 40 3.32 6.00 4.91
N VAL A 41 2.03 6.36 4.96
CA VAL A 41 1.17 6.35 3.76
C VAL A 41 1.78 7.22 2.66
N LYS A 42 2.34 8.38 3.02
CA LYS A 42 2.93 9.32 2.07
C LYS A 42 4.10 8.70 1.31
N GLU A 43 5.02 8.04 2.02
CA GLU A 43 6.18 7.39 1.40
C GLU A 43 5.75 6.27 0.44
N LEU A 44 4.70 5.51 0.78
CA LEU A 44 4.16 4.49 -0.09
C LEU A 44 3.55 5.10 -1.37
N THR A 45 2.80 6.20 -1.25
CA THR A 45 2.18 6.89 -2.40
C THR A 45 3.18 7.65 -3.28
N GLU A 46 4.32 8.06 -2.75
CA GLU A 46 5.39 8.75 -3.51
C GLU A 46 6.37 7.77 -4.18
N THR A 47 6.21 6.47 -3.93
CA THR A 47 7.00 5.44 -4.60
C THR A 47 6.64 5.39 -6.09
N ILE A 48 7.64 5.19 -6.95
CA ILE A 48 7.41 5.11 -8.40
C ILE A 48 6.82 3.74 -8.74
N HIS A 49 5.54 3.72 -9.11
CA HIS A 49 4.87 2.57 -9.69
C HIS A 49 5.01 2.55 -11.21
N ALA A 50 5.20 1.37 -11.78
CA ALA A 50 5.26 1.23 -13.24
C ALA A 50 3.90 1.49 -13.88
N HIS A 51 3.86 2.26 -14.97
CA HIS A 51 2.66 2.51 -15.75
C HIS A 51 2.69 1.76 -17.09
N PRO A 52 1.58 1.13 -17.56
CA PRO A 52 0.31 0.91 -16.87
C PRO A 52 0.31 -0.43 -16.09
N THR A 53 0.17 -0.41 -14.77
CA THR A 53 0.11 -1.65 -13.96
C THR A 53 -0.92 -1.58 -12.83
N LEU A 54 -1.32 -2.73 -12.31
CA LEU A 54 -2.20 -2.78 -11.13
C LEU A 54 -1.55 -2.18 -9.87
N ALA A 55 -0.21 -2.11 -9.80
CA ALA A 55 0.49 -1.58 -8.63
C ALA A 55 0.20 -0.08 -8.40
N GLU A 56 -0.20 0.64 -9.44
CA GLU A 56 -0.62 2.05 -9.34
C GLU A 56 -1.81 2.27 -8.38
N ILE A 57 -2.53 1.23 -7.98
CA ILE A 57 -3.59 1.32 -6.97
C ILE A 57 -3.08 1.63 -5.55
N MET A 58 -1.77 1.55 -5.33
CA MET A 58 -1.12 1.89 -4.07
C MET A 58 -0.89 3.40 -3.89
N LEU A 59 -0.94 4.17 -4.99
CA LEU A 59 -1.04 5.64 -4.97
C LEU A 59 -2.28 6.11 -4.17
#